data_AF-A0A3C1KCI4-F1
#
_entry.id   AF-A0A3C1KCI4-F1
#
_cell.length_a   1.000
_cell.length_b   1.000
_cell.length_c   1.000
_cell.angle_alpha   90.00
_cell.angle_beta   90.00
_cell.angle_gamma   90.00
#
_symmetry.space_group_name_H-M   'P 1'
#
loop_
_entity.id
_entity.type
_entity.pdbx_description
1 polymer ?
#
loop_
_entity_poly.entity_id
_entity_poly.type
_entity_poly.pdbx_seq_one_letter_code
_entity_poly.pdbx_strand_id
1 'polypeptide(L)'
;GRDLLDEFVAPYFENLLPIWGSRTYKIAEYLIAGLYPAPLANAALRDATQAWLTANADAPAALRRLVNENLAGVERALRVQARDAE
;
A
#
# COMPACT_ATOMS: atom_id res chain seq x y z
N GLY A 1 10.30 -15.34 5.92
CA GLY A 1 10.71 -14.47 4.80
C GLY A 1 9.60 -13.49 4.46
N ARG A 2 8.49 -13.99 3.92
CA ARG A 2 7.28 -13.20 3.66
C ARG A 2 6.52 -12.81 4.95
N ASP A 3 6.53 -13.69 5.95
CA ASP A 3 5.97 -13.41 7.28
C ASP A 3 6.68 -12.27 8.04
N LEU A 4 7.93 -11.96 7.65
CA LEU A 4 8.65 -10.79 8.18
C LEU A 4 8.14 -9.48 7.58
N LEU A 5 7.34 -9.50 6.51
CA LEU A 5 6.77 -8.28 5.94
C LEU A 5 5.45 -7.89 6.62
N ASP A 6 4.77 -8.83 7.29
CA ASP A 6 3.50 -8.55 7.96
C ASP A 6 3.67 -7.50 9.08
N GLU A 7 4.79 -7.54 9.80
CA GLU A 7 5.14 -6.55 10.83
C GLU A 7 5.35 -5.13 10.26
N PHE A 8 5.60 -4.99 8.96
CA PHE A 8 5.79 -3.68 8.30
C PHE A 8 4.51 -3.10 7.71
N VAL A 9 3.39 -3.85 7.69
CA VAL A 9 2.12 -3.36 7.13
C VAL A 9 1.62 -2.14 7.91
N ALA A 10 1.50 -2.26 9.23
CA ALA A 10 1.04 -1.14 10.06
C ALA A 10 2.01 0.06 10.02
N PRO A 11 3.33 -0.11 10.24
CA PRO A 11 4.30 0.97 10.11
C PRO A 11 4.28 1.68 8.75
N TYR A 12 4.07 0.95 7.65
CA TYR A 12 3.95 1.55 6.33
C TYR A 12 2.80 2.56 6.27
N PHE A 13 1.59 2.17 6.69
CA PHE A 13 0.41 3.03 6.64
C PHE A 13 0.48 4.21 7.62
N GLU A 14 1.04 3.99 8.80
CA GLU A 14 1.29 5.04 9.80
C GLU A 14 2.22 6.14 9.26
N ASN A 15 3.17 5.79 8.39
CA ASN A 15 4.17 6.72 7.87
C ASN A 15 3.78 7.43 6.56
N LEU A 16 2.67 7.08 5.93
CA LEU A 16 2.27 7.68 4.64
C LEU A 16 2.13 9.21 4.69
N LEU A 17 1.38 9.72 5.67
CA LEU A 17 1.20 11.17 5.86
C LEU A 17 2.51 11.85 6.34
N PRO A 18 3.24 11.32 7.34
CA PRO A 18 4.55 11.84 7.72
C PRO A 18 5.55 11.96 6.57
N ILE A 19 5.67 10.93 5.72
CA ILE A 19 6.57 10.95 4.55
C ILE A 19 6.12 12.02 3.57
N TRP A 20 4.82 12.07 3.27
CA TRP A 20 4.27 13.04 2.33
C TRP A 20 4.50 14.49 2.77
N GLY A 21 4.31 14.79 4.05
CA GLY A 21 4.47 16.14 4.61
C GLY A 21 5.92 16.58 4.80
N SER A 22 6.87 15.64 4.84
CA SER A 22 8.28 15.94 5.20
C SER A 22 9.27 15.81 4.04
N ARG A 23 8.81 15.47 2.84
CA ARG A 23 9.65 15.22 1.66
C ARG A 23 9.13 15.97 0.45
N THR A 24 10.01 16.20 -0.53
CA THR A 24 9.56 16.67 -1.85
C THR A 24 8.65 15.60 -2.49
N TYR A 25 7.73 16.03 -3.35
CA TYR A 25 6.81 15.12 -4.04
C TYR A 25 7.53 13.89 -4.62
N LYS A 26 8.65 14.11 -5.32
CA LYS A 26 9.35 13.02 -6.00
C LYS A 26 9.99 12.02 -5.04
N ILE A 27 10.51 12.49 -3.91
CA ILE A 27 11.07 11.63 -2.86
C ILE A 27 9.94 10.87 -2.15
N ALA A 28 8.84 11.54 -1.81
CA ALA A 28 7.68 10.90 -1.19
C ALA A 28 7.10 9.80 -2.09
N GLU A 29 6.89 10.10 -3.37
CA GLU A 29 6.41 9.14 -4.38
C GLU A 29 7.27 7.86 -4.42
N TYR A 30 8.61 8.01 -4.50
CA TYR A 30 9.51 6.86 -4.50
C TYR A 30 9.46 6.04 -3.21
N LEU A 31 9.37 6.69 -2.06
CA LEU A 31 9.28 5.98 -0.78
C LEU A 31 7.95 5.24 -0.65
N ILE A 32 6.83 5.88 -0.98
CA ILE A 32 5.49 5.30 -0.85
C ILE A 32 5.30 4.09 -1.77
N ALA A 33 5.79 4.19 -3.01
CA ALA A 33 5.72 3.09 -3.96
C ALA A 33 6.72 1.98 -3.61
N GLY A 34 7.95 2.33 -3.25
CA GLY A 34 9.04 1.37 -2.98
C GLY A 34 8.91 0.62 -1.66
N LEU A 35 8.26 1.22 -0.64
CA LEU A 35 8.08 0.62 0.67
C LEU A 35 6.76 -0.12 0.85
N TYR A 36 5.87 -0.09 -0.15
CA TYR A 36 4.62 -0.86 -0.09
C TYR A 36 4.97 -2.36 -0.05
N PRO A 37 4.44 -3.15 0.90
CA PRO A 37 4.81 -4.57 1.05
C PRO A 37 4.09 -5.46 0.01
N ALA A 38 4.11 -5.05 -1.25
CA ALA A 38 3.49 -5.72 -2.40
C ALA A 38 3.77 -7.23 -2.48
N PRO A 39 4.96 -7.73 -2.11
CA PRO A 39 5.19 -9.17 -2.09
C PRO A 39 4.17 -9.91 -1.24
N LEU A 40 3.66 -9.40 -0.12
CA LEU A 40 2.68 -10.11 0.70
C LEU A 40 1.49 -10.62 -0.12
N ALA A 41 0.99 -9.79 -1.05
CA ALA A 41 -0.04 -10.14 -2.02
C ALA A 41 -1.20 -10.96 -1.43
N ASN A 42 -1.63 -10.61 -0.21
CA ASN A 42 -2.62 -11.32 0.59
C ASN A 42 -3.83 -10.43 0.90
N ALA A 43 -4.90 -11.02 1.43
CA ALA A 43 -6.13 -10.29 1.78
C ALA A 43 -5.89 -9.24 2.86
N ALA A 44 -5.04 -9.53 3.86
CA ALA A 44 -4.74 -8.60 4.94
C ALA A 44 -4.14 -7.29 4.45
N LEU A 45 -3.17 -7.35 3.51
CA LEU A 45 -2.59 -6.15 2.91
C LEU A 45 -3.64 -5.37 2.09
N ARG A 46 -4.44 -6.05 1.26
CA ARG A 46 -5.53 -5.40 0.51
C ARG A 46 -6.48 -4.65 1.44
N ASP A 47 -6.91 -5.30 2.52
CA ASP A 47 -7.89 -4.75 3.44
C ASP A 47 -7.30 -3.58 4.24
N ALA A 48 -6.02 -3.64 4.62
CA ALA A 48 -5.30 -2.53 5.24
C ALA A 48 -5.19 -1.32 4.28
N THR A 49 -4.85 -1.55 3.00
CA THR A 49 -4.80 -0.47 2.00
C THR A 49 -6.15 0.21 1.82
N GLN A 50 -7.23 -0.58 1.72
CA GLN A 50 -8.58 -0.05 1.61
C GLN A 50 -9.02 0.71 2.86
N ALA A 51 -8.71 0.18 4.04
CA ALA A 51 -9.03 0.83 5.32
C ALA A 51 -8.34 2.19 5.43
N TRP A 52 -7.06 2.29 5.06
CA TRP A 52 -6.34 3.55 5.04
C TRP A 52 -6.97 4.57 4.08
N LEU A 53 -7.33 4.14 2.86
CA LEU A 53 -7.99 5.00 1.86
C LEU A 53 -9.35 5.53 2.31
N THR A 54 -10.12 4.72 3.04
CA THR A 54 -11.41 5.10 3.61
C THR A 54 -11.24 6.06 4.78
N ALA A 55 -10.29 5.79 5.68
CA ALA A 55 -10.03 6.61 6.86
C ALA A 55 -9.42 7.98 6.53
N ASN A 56 -8.70 8.09 5.41
CA ASN A 56 -7.98 9.29 4.99
C ASN A 56 -8.58 9.90 3.72
N ALA A 57 -9.90 10.13 3.73
CA ALA A 57 -10.63 10.68 2.58
C ALA A 57 -10.21 12.13 2.24
N ASP A 58 -9.66 12.86 3.19
CA ASP A 58 -9.17 14.23 3.07
C ASP A 58 -7.66 14.32 2.78
N ALA A 59 -6.94 13.19 2.73
CA ALA A 59 -5.53 13.18 2.38
C ALA A 59 -5.28 13.74 0.96
N PRO A 60 -4.09 14.31 0.69
CA PRO A 60 -3.76 14.88 -0.60
C PRO A 60 -4.07 13.92 -1.76
N ALA A 61 -4.74 14.43 -2.81
CA ALA A 61 -5.24 13.61 -3.91
C ALA A 61 -4.14 12.77 -4.59
N ALA A 62 -2.94 13.33 -4.74
CA ALA A 62 -1.80 12.63 -5.32
C ALA A 62 -1.29 11.48 -4.42
N LEU A 63 -1.27 11.65 -3.09
CA LEU A 63 -0.97 10.56 -2.15
C LEU A 63 -2.02 9.45 -2.25
N ARG A 64 -3.31 9.81 -2.20
CA ARG A 64 -4.40 8.84 -2.34
C ARG A 64 -4.32 8.09 -3.66
N ARG A 65 -3.90 8.73 -4.75
CA ARG A 65 -3.68 8.07 -6.04
C ARG A 65 -2.61 6.99 -5.96
N LEU A 66 -1.44 7.26 -5.37
CA LEU A 66 -0.37 6.26 -5.22
C LEU A 66 -0.84 5.04 -4.41
N VAL A 67 -1.58 5.27 -3.34
CA VAL A 67 -2.13 4.18 -2.51
C VAL A 67 -3.19 3.37 -3.25
N ASN A 68 -4.02 4.00 -4.08
CA ASN A 68 -4.96 3.30 -4.97
C ASN A 68 -4.23 2.47 -6.05
N GLU A 69 -3.13 2.96 -6.62
CA GLU A 69 -2.32 2.21 -7.58
C GLU A 69 -1.70 0.95 -6.92
N ASN A 70 -1.23 1.07 -5.67
CA ASN A 70 -0.77 -0.06 -4.85
C ASN A 70 -1.89 -1.08 -4.56
N LEU A 71 -3.11 -0.62 -4.26
CA LEU A 71 -4.30 -1.48 -4.09
C LEU A 71 -4.61 -2.26 -5.37
N ALA A 72 -4.64 -1.58 -6.52
CA ALA A 72 -4.89 -2.24 -7.81
C ALA A 72 -3.84 -3.33 -8.13
N GLY A 73 -2.59 -3.11 -7.71
CA GLY A 73 -1.52 -4.11 -7.79
C GLY A 73 -1.81 -5.37 -6.96
N VAL A 74 -2.17 -5.19 -5.68
CA VAL A 74 -2.42 -6.33 -4.78
C VAL A 74 -3.67 -7.13 -5.19
N GLU A 75 -4.74 -6.44 -5.61
CA GLU A 75 -5.94 -7.10 -6.11
C GLU A 75 -5.70 -7.91 -7.38
N ARG A 76 -4.86 -7.41 -8.28
CA ARG A 76 -4.45 -8.15 -9.47
C ARG A 76 -3.68 -9.41 -9.11
N ALA A 77 -2.73 -9.31 -8.18
CA ALA A 77 -1.97 -10.47 -7.71
C ALA A 77 -2.87 -11.53 -7.08
N LEU A 78 -3.84 -11.12 -6.24
CA LEU A 78 -4.83 -12.01 -5.64
C LEU A 78 -5.69 -12.72 -6.70
N ARG A 79 -6.14 -12.00 -7.74
CA ARG A 79 -6.89 -12.61 -8.84
C ARG A 79 -6.08 -13.65 -9.60
N VAL A 80 -4.80 -13.37 -9.88
CA VAL A 80 -3.90 -14.32 -10.55
C VAL A 80 -3.68 -15.57 -9.70
N GLN A 81 -3.36 -15.41 -8.41
CA GLN A 81 -3.19 -16.53 -7.48
C GLN A 81 -4.44 -17.42 -7.40
N ALA A 82 -5.63 -16.81 -7.36
CA ALA A 82 -6.89 -17.55 -7.33
C ALA A 82 -7.16 -18.33 -8.62
N ARG A 83 -6.66 -17.85 -9.78
CA ARG A 83 -6.74 -18.57 -11.05
C ARG A 83 -5.72 -19.70 -11.16
N ASP A 84 -4.50 -19.52 -10.64
CA ASP A 84 -3.46 -20.55 -10.66
C ASP A 84 -3.76 -21.72 -9.71
N ALA A 85 -4.64 -21.51 -8.71
CA ALA A 85 -5.07 -22.53 -7.76
C ALA A 85 -6.28 -23.36 -8.24
N GLU A 86 -6.85 -23.03 -9.41
CA GLU A 86 -7.92 -23.79 -10.09
C GLU A 86 -7.37 -24.82 -11.06
#